data_AF-A0A3D5ULB8-F1
#
_entry.id   AF-A0A3D5ULB8-F1
#
_cell.length_a   1.000
_cell.length_b   1.000
_cell.length_c   1.000
_cell.angle_alpha   90.00
_cell.angle_beta   90.00
_cell.angle_gamma   90.00
#
_symmetry.space_group_name_H-M   'P 1'
#
loop_
_entity.id
_entity.type
_entity.pdbx_description
1 polymer ?
#
loop_
_entity_poly.entity_id
_entity_poly.type
_entity_poly.pdbx_seq_one_letter_code
_entity_poly.pdbx_strand_id
1 'polypeptide(L)'
;MNYAIRMRCGFFRTARYVCTLEKNRLLFIPASKDVQKITIEKSSLLSVAVLSKQKATPVQIEIRTKDRTYSGFIDDPILAEAFLEALEIFLGKDRLKPFENNR
;
A
#
# COMPACT_ATOMS: atom_id res chain seq x y z
N MET A 1 -0.14 -6.46 12.95
CA MET A 1 -1.37 -6.70 12.16
C MET A 1 -0.97 -6.96 10.71
N ASN A 2 -1.72 -7.81 10.02
CA ASN A 2 -1.43 -8.24 8.65
C ASN A 2 -2.53 -7.75 7.71
N TYR A 3 -2.15 -7.17 6.57
CA TYR A 3 -3.08 -6.57 5.62
C TYR A 3 -2.99 -7.30 4.27
N ALA A 4 -4.07 -7.92 3.82
CA ALA A 4 -4.18 -8.48 2.49
C ALA A 4 -4.25 -7.36 1.44
N ILE A 5 -3.26 -7.33 0.54
CA ILE A 5 -3.13 -6.30 -0.50
C ILE A 5 -2.78 -6.98 -1.82
N ARG A 6 -3.48 -6.59 -2.89
CA ARG A 6 -3.20 -7.05 -4.24
C ARG A 6 -2.36 -6.01 -4.98
N MET A 7 -1.08 -6.30 -5.19
CA MET A 7 -0.13 -5.36 -5.80
C MET A 7 0.05 -5.65 -7.29
N ARG A 8 0.26 -4.61 -8.10
CA ARG A 8 0.68 -4.75 -9.50
C ARG A 8 2.13 -5.22 -9.56
N CYS A 9 2.40 -6.26 -10.36
CA CYS A 9 3.73 -6.87 -10.55
C CYS A 9 4.13 -6.97 -12.04
N GLY A 10 3.45 -6.25 -12.93
CA GLY A 10 3.69 -6.18 -14.37
C GLY A 10 2.54 -5.46 -15.09
N PHE A 11 2.60 -5.34 -16.42
CA PHE A 11 1.62 -4.58 -17.21
C PHE A 11 0.16 -5.02 -16.99
N PHE A 12 -0.10 -6.33 -16.90
CA PHE A 12 -1.44 -6.89 -16.68
C PHE A 12 -1.52 -7.86 -15.51
N ARG A 13 -0.49 -7.90 -14.65
CA ARG A 13 -0.40 -8.90 -13.57
C ARG A 13 -0.49 -8.24 -12.21
N THR A 14 -1.32 -8.83 -11.36
CA THR A 14 -1.35 -8.53 -9.92
C THR A 14 -1.08 -9.80 -9.13
N ALA A 15 -0.42 -9.66 -7.99
CA ALA A 15 -0.24 -10.74 -7.02
C ALA A 15 -0.79 -10.34 -5.66
N ARG A 16 -1.28 -11.31 -4.90
CA ARG A 16 -1.71 -11.11 -3.52
C ARG A 16 -0.52 -11.14 -2.59
N TYR A 17 -0.48 -10.19 -1.67
CA TYR A 17 0.52 -10.06 -0.63
C TYR A 17 -0.17 -9.92 0.72
N VAL A 18 0.53 -10.39 1.75
CA VAL A 18 0.30 -9.97 3.13
C VAL A 18 1.31 -8.86 3.42
N CYS A 19 0.80 -7.68 3.74
CA CYS A 19 1.60 -6.54 4.19
C CYS A 19 1.68 -6.53 5.72
N THR A 20 2.88 -6.38 6.24
CA THR A 20 3.16 -6.18 7.66
C THR A 20 3.91 -4.86 7.82
N LEU A 21 3.43 -4.02 8.73
CA LEU A 21 4.12 -2.79 9.14
C LEU A 21 5.08 -3.15 10.28
N GLU A 22 6.37 -3.10 10.00
CA GLU A 22 7.41 -3.25 11.01
C GLU A 22 7.95 -1.86 11.40
N LYS A 23 8.68 -1.76 12.52
CA LYS A 23 9.14 -0.47 13.09
C LYS A 23 9.72 0.51 12.08
N ASN A 24 10.51 0.01 11.11
CA ASN A 24 11.22 0.83 10.12
C ASN A 24 10.94 0.48 8.66
N ARG A 25 10.01 -0.43 8.37
CA ARG A 25 9.77 -0.88 6.99
C ARG A 25 8.36 -1.44 6.78
N LEU A 26 7.89 -1.38 5.54
CA LEU A 26 6.74 -2.12 5.06
C LEU A 26 7.22 -3.43 4.41
N LEU A 27 6.64 -4.55 4.84
CA LEU A 27 7.01 -5.87 4.35
C LEU A 27 5.83 -6.51 3.62
N PHE A 28 5.95 -6.73 2.31
CA PHE A 28 4.94 -7.43 1.53
C PHE A 28 5.44 -8.82 1.19
N ILE A 29 4.80 -9.83 1.81
CA ILE A 29 5.09 -11.24 1.58
C ILE A 29 4.05 -11.78 0.59
N PRO A 30 4.47 -12.25 -0.60
CA PRO A 30 3.54 -12.76 -1.60
C PRO A 30 2.94 -14.10 -1.16
N ALA A 31 1.69 -14.34 -1.56
CA ALA A 31 1.04 -15.62 -1.34
C ALA A 31 1.56 -16.72 -2.30
N SER A 32 2.13 -16.32 -3.44
CA SER A 32 2.77 -17.24 -4.40
C SER A 32 4.29 -17.19 -4.27
N LYS A 33 4.94 -18.36 -4.41
CA LYS A 33 6.39 -18.51 -4.38
C LYS A 33 7.09 -17.96 -5.64
N ASP A 34 6.34 -17.80 -6.73
CA ASP A 34 6.87 -17.31 -8.02
C ASP A 34 6.96 -15.78 -8.08
N VAL A 35 6.54 -15.11 -7.01
CA VAL A 35 6.51 -13.66 -6.90
C VAL A 35 7.53 -13.24 -5.86
N GLN A 36 8.27 -12.17 -6.15
CA GLN A 36 9.28 -11.67 -5.22
C GLN A 36 8.63 -10.89 -4.06
N LYS A 37 9.26 -11.00 -2.90
CA LYS A 37 8.96 -10.19 -1.73
C LYS A 37 9.26 -8.71 -2.01
N ILE A 38 8.41 -7.81 -1.52
CA ILE A 38 8.66 -6.37 -1.56
C ILE A 38 9.00 -5.89 -0.15
N THR A 39 10.10 -5.17 -0.02
CA THR A 39 10.51 -4.52 1.23
C THR A 39 10.69 -3.03 0.96
N ILE A 40 10.01 -2.18 1.72
CA ILE A 40 10.08 -0.73 1.59
C ILE A 40 10.54 -0.13 2.91
N GLU A 41 11.76 0.40 2.94
CA GLU A 41 12.29 1.07 4.12
C GLU A 41 11.56 2.41 4.34
N LYS A 42 11.24 2.74 5.59
CA LYS A 42 10.56 4.00 5.96
C LYS A 42 11.31 5.23 5.47
N SER A 43 12.65 5.17 5.46
CA SER A 43 13.53 6.24 4.97
C SER A 43 13.48 6.45 3.45
N SER A 44 13.03 5.44 2.70
CA SER A 44 12.83 5.51 1.25
C SER A 44 11.44 6.02 0.86
N LEU A 45 10.49 6.01 1.79
CA LEU A 45 9.10 6.31 1.52
C LEU A 45 8.87 7.82 1.41
N LEU A 46 8.34 8.26 0.27
CA LEU A 46 8.03 9.65 -0.03
C LEU A 46 6.58 9.98 0.30
N SER A 47 5.64 9.13 -0.13
CA SER A 47 4.21 9.31 0.16
C SER A 47 3.43 8.02 -0.03
N VAL A 48 2.31 7.90 0.70
CA VAL A 48 1.26 6.94 0.37
C VAL A 48 -0.01 7.71 0.03
N ALA A 49 -0.63 7.37 -1.09
CA ALA A 49 -1.86 7.97 -1.58
C ALA A 49 -2.97 6.92 -1.72
N VAL A 50 -4.20 7.34 -1.43
CA VAL A 50 -5.42 6.55 -1.64
C VAL A 50 -6.16 7.14 -2.81
N LEU A 51 -6.38 6.34 -3.85
CA LEU A 51 -6.86 6.80 -5.15
C LEU A 51 -8.33 6.45 -5.42
N SER A 52 -9.04 5.82 -4.47
CA SER A 52 -10.45 5.44 -4.65
C SER A 52 -11.42 6.43 -3.98
N LYS A 53 -12.57 6.65 -4.63
CA LYS A 53 -13.71 7.39 -4.09
C LYS A 53 -14.20 6.74 -2.79
N GLN A 54 -14.57 7.57 -1.82
CA GLN A 54 -15.19 7.14 -0.55
C GLN A 54 -16.22 6.03 -0.81
N LYS A 55 -16.01 4.86 -0.19
CA LYS A 55 -16.88 3.66 -0.19
C LYS A 55 -16.86 2.75 -1.44
N ALA A 56 -16.01 3.00 -2.45
CA ALA A 56 -15.87 2.07 -3.58
C ALA A 56 -14.75 1.04 -3.34
N THR A 57 -15.12 -0.24 -3.27
CA THR A 57 -14.16 -1.35 -3.35
C THR A 57 -13.89 -1.72 -4.81
N PRO A 58 -12.65 -2.09 -5.15
CA PRO A 58 -11.47 -2.10 -4.29
C PRO A 58 -10.90 -0.69 -4.03
N VAL A 59 -10.33 -0.48 -2.84
CA VAL A 59 -9.59 0.74 -2.51
C VAL A 59 -8.23 0.69 -3.17
N GLN A 60 -7.99 1.59 -4.12
CA GLN A 60 -6.70 1.71 -4.78
C GLN A 60 -5.71 2.47 -3.90
N ILE A 61 -4.51 1.92 -3.76
CA ILE A 61 -3.39 2.54 -3.05
C ILE A 61 -2.21 2.75 -3.99
N GLU A 62 -1.46 3.81 -3.76
CA GLU A 62 -0.19 4.08 -4.41
C GLU A 62 0.87 4.41 -3.35
N ILE A 63 1.99 3.71 -3.41
CA ILE A 63 3.13 3.88 -2.49
C ILE A 63 4.29 4.40 -3.32
N ARG A 64 4.69 5.65 -3.08
CA ARG A 64 5.84 6.28 -3.75
C ARG A 64 7.07 6.19 -2.87
N THR A 65 8.14 5.68 -3.45
CA THR A 65 9.47 5.59 -2.84
C THR A 65 10.47 6.37 -3.69
N LYS A 66 11.70 6.54 -3.18
CA LYS A 66 12.78 7.22 -3.91
C LYS A 66 13.12 6.54 -5.24
N ASP A 67 13.00 5.21 -5.30
CA ASP A 67 13.41 4.38 -6.44
C ASP A 67 12.24 4.00 -7.36
N ARG A 68 11.04 3.82 -6.81
CA ARG A 68 9.88 3.35 -7.59
C ARG A 68 8.53 3.70 -7.00
N THR A 69 7.49 3.52 -7.82
CA THR A 69 6.10 3.60 -7.40
C THR A 69 5.47 2.23 -7.43
N TYR A 70 4.83 1.85 -6.33
CA TYR A 70 4.02 0.64 -6.25
C TYR A 70 2.56 1.03 -6.25
N SER A 71 1.74 0.24 -6.93
CA SER A 71 0.29 0.42 -6.93
C SER A 71 -0.39 -0.90 -6.61
N GLY A 72 -1.51 -0.82 -5.90
CA GLY A 72 -2.24 -1.98 -5.47
C GLY A 72 -3.67 -1.66 -5.08
N PHE A 73 -4.34 -2.70 -4.63
CA PHE A 73 -5.76 -2.71 -4.31
C PHE A 73 -5.98 -3.43 -2.98
N ILE A 74 -6.82 -2.85 -2.14
CA ILE A 74 -7.35 -3.50 -0.95
C ILE A 74 -8.83 -3.75 -1.22
N ASP A 75 -9.18 -5.03 -1.36
CA ASP A 75 -10.52 -5.45 -1.77
C ASP A 75 -11.55 -5.33 -0.62
N ASP A 76 -11.08 -5.34 0.64
CA ASP A 76 -11.89 -5.19 1.85
C ASP A 76 -11.81 -3.73 2.38
N PRO A 77 -12.95 -3.03 2.52
CA PRO A 77 -12.98 -1.64 2.95
C PRO A 77 -12.62 -1.44 4.42
N ILE A 78 -12.99 -2.37 5.30
CA ILE A 78 -12.65 -2.33 6.74
C ILE A 78 -11.15 -2.52 6.89
N LEU A 79 -10.60 -3.47 6.13
CA LEU A 79 -9.16 -3.71 6.10
C LEU A 79 -8.39 -2.51 5.52
N ALA A 80 -8.97 -1.83 4.52
CA ALA A 80 -8.37 -0.64 3.93
C ALA A 80 -8.30 0.51 4.96
N GLU A 81 -9.39 0.75 5.70
CA GLU A 81 -9.42 1.75 6.76
C GLU A 81 -8.37 1.46 7.85
N ALA A 82 -8.35 0.23 8.38
CA ALA A 82 -7.37 -0.19 9.38
C ALA A 82 -5.91 -0.11 8.87
N PHE A 83 -5.70 -0.32 7.57
CA PHE A 83 -4.38 -0.17 6.96
C PHE A 83 -3.94 1.29 6.89
N LEU A 84 -4.85 2.20 6.56
CA LEU A 84 -4.56 3.62 6.47
C LEU A 84 -4.28 4.24 7.83
N GLU A 85 -5.06 3.90 8.85
CA GLU A 85 -4.80 4.33 10.23
C GLU A 85 -3.41 3.86 10.70
N ALA A 86 -3.07 2.60 10.42
CA ALA A 86 -1.77 2.06 10.78
C ALA A 86 -0.61 2.72 10.01
N LEU A 87 -0.83 3.06 8.73
CA LEU A 87 0.13 3.82 7.94
C LEU A 87 0.31 5.25 8.43
N GLU A 88 -0.75 5.93 8.88
CA GLU A 88 -0.67 7.27 9.45
C GLU A 88 0.22 7.26 10.71
N ILE A 89 0.04 6.28 11.58
CA ILE A 89 0.88 6.08 12.77
C ILE A 89 2.33 5.75 12.36
N PHE A 90 2.50 4.89 11.34
CA PHE A 90 3.82 4.48 10.88
C PHE A 90 4.62 5.60 10.23
N LEU A 91 3.99 6.48 9.45
CA LEU A 91 4.66 7.53 8.68
C LEU A 91 4.72 8.88 9.38
N GLY A 92 3.81 9.13 10.33
CA GLY A 92 3.47 10.47 10.79
C GLY A 92 2.50 11.15 9.83
N LYS A 93 1.67 12.06 10.36
CA LYS A 93 0.55 12.70 9.65
C LYS A 93 0.94 13.38 8.33
N ASP A 94 2.17 13.85 8.19
CA ASP A 94 2.61 14.69 7.07
C ASP A 94 2.86 13.92 5.75
N ARG A 95 2.95 12.58 5.79
CA ARG A 95 3.32 11.77 4.60
C ARG A 95 2.17 10.95 4.01
N LEU A 96 1.03 10.92 4.68
CA LEU A 96 -0.19 10.33 4.13
C LEU A 96 -0.93 11.44 3.39
N LYS A 97 -0.96 11.36 2.05
CA LYS A 97 -1.66 12.37 1.26
C LYS A 97 -3.11 11.94 1.10
N PRO A 98 -4.10 12.75 1.55
CA PRO A 98 -5.48 12.52 1.18
C PRO A 98 -5.61 12.61 -0.35
N PHE A 99 -6.68 12.03 -0.88
CA PHE A 99 -7.02 12.08 -2.29
C PHE A 99 -7.03 13.54 -2.80
N GLU A 100 -5.98 13.95 -3.52
CA GLU A 100 -6.00 15.20 -4.27
C GLU A 100 -6.53 14.92 -5.67
N ASN A 101 -7.79 15.32 -5.85
CA ASN A 101 -8.52 15.28 -7.10
C ASN A 101 -7.93 16.33 -8.05
N ASN A 102 -6.77 16.05 -8.66
CA ASN A 102 -6.31 16.84 -9.79
C ASN A 102 -7.09 16.38 -11.03
N ARG A 103 -8.31 16.91 -11.14
CA ARG A 103 -9.01 17.05 -12.42
C ARG A 103 -8.44 18.24 -13.17
#